data_AF-R9GZG2-F1
#
_entry.id   AF-R9GZG2-F1
#
_cell.length_a   1.000
_cell.length_b   1.000
_cell.length_c   1.000
_cell.angle_alpha   90.00
_cell.angle_beta   90.00
_cell.angle_gamma   90.00
#
_symmetry.space_group_name_H-M   'P 1'
#
loop_
_entity.id
_entity.type
_entity.pdbx_description
1 polymer ?
#
loop_
_entity_poly.entity_id
_entity_poly.type
_entity_poly.pdbx_seq_one_letter_code
_entity_poly.pdbx_strand_id
1 'polypeptide(L)'
;MKRRLNILSILVFIVLGLSLYTTGYQFGTGMKAGMSLAKEQHKESKACDRPMLAGDFRFVDVVPTIAMIKPDTIINAQNNEKVPVMYTQMAVRTGKEVNYSYLIISSSCSLMNALLTISALIIFVMLILSINKSQIFEWKNVRRLRWLGSLLIMSFVFYLIPQVVNYWGLKEVFALEHYIIAPLALQTTDLLLGLGCLIVAETFAIGLKMKEEQELTI
;
A
#
# COMPACT_ATOMS: atom_id res chain seq x y z
N MET A 1 -22.37 -27.73 6.98
CA MET A 1 -21.86 -26.36 6.70
C MET A 1 -20.76 -25.90 7.66
N LYS A 2 -20.89 -26.08 8.99
CA LYS A 2 -19.89 -25.63 9.99
C LYS A 2 -18.44 -26.03 9.68
N ARG A 3 -18.17 -27.26 9.23
CA ARG A 3 -16.81 -27.75 8.94
C ARG A 3 -16.12 -26.99 7.79
N ARG A 4 -16.86 -26.62 6.72
CA ARG A 4 -16.31 -25.86 5.58
C ARG A 4 -16.02 -24.40 5.96
N LEU A 5 -16.91 -23.76 6.72
CA LEU A 5 -16.72 -22.40 7.22
C LEU A 5 -15.54 -22.30 8.21
N ASN A 6 -15.36 -23.31 9.06
CA ASN A 6 -14.25 -23.33 10.01
C ASN A 6 -12.90 -23.49 9.31
N ILE A 7 -12.83 -24.31 8.24
CA ILE A 7 -11.62 -24.43 7.39
C ILE A 7 -11.29 -23.10 6.71
N LEU A 8 -12.29 -22.44 6.12
CA LEU A 8 -12.10 -21.12 5.49
C LEU A 8 -11.63 -20.07 6.50
N SER A 9 -12.20 -20.05 7.71
CA SER A 9 -11.77 -19.14 8.77
C SER A 9 -10.32 -19.39 9.19
N ILE A 10 -9.91 -20.65 9.35
CA ILE A 10 -8.52 -21.01 9.69
C ILE A 10 -7.57 -20.56 8.57
N LEU A 11 -7.94 -20.78 7.32
CA LEU A 11 -7.14 -20.36 6.16
C LEU A 11 -6.96 -18.84 6.13
N VAL A 12 -8.02 -18.07 6.40
CA VAL A 12 -7.93 -16.61 6.51
C VAL A 12 -6.99 -16.19 7.65
N PHE A 13 -7.04 -16.84 8.82
CA PHE A 13 -6.11 -16.54 9.91
C PHE A 13 -4.65 -16.88 9.58
N ILE A 14 -4.39 -17.96 8.84
CA ILE A 14 -3.04 -18.30 8.36
C ILE A 14 -2.52 -17.21 7.40
N VAL A 15 -3.33 -16.81 6.43
CA VAL A 15 -2.96 -15.74 5.48
C VAL A 15 -2.73 -14.41 6.22
N LEU A 16 -3.57 -14.07 7.19
CA LEU A 16 -3.36 -12.90 8.04
C LEU A 16 -2.04 -12.99 8.81
N GLY A 17 -1.73 -14.14 9.43
CA GLY A 17 -0.46 -14.36 10.13
C GLY A 17 0.77 -14.19 9.23
N LEU A 18 0.73 -14.74 8.00
CA LEU A 18 1.80 -14.58 7.01
C LEU A 18 1.95 -13.13 6.55
N SER A 19 0.84 -12.41 6.33
CA SER A 19 0.88 -11.00 5.96
C SER A 19 1.47 -10.13 7.09
N LEU A 20 1.09 -10.38 8.34
CA LEU A 20 1.65 -9.66 9.49
C LEU A 20 3.13 -9.98 9.71
N TYR A 21 3.55 -11.22 9.45
CA TYR A 21 4.96 -11.60 9.52
C TYR A 21 5.80 -10.86 8.47
N THR A 22 5.35 -10.87 7.22
CA THR A 22 6.08 -10.19 6.12
C THR A 22 6.14 -8.69 6.32
N THR A 23 5.03 -8.04 6.65
CA THR A 23 4.98 -6.61 6.97
C THR A 23 5.83 -6.29 8.21
N GLY A 24 5.77 -7.11 9.25
CA GLY A 24 6.57 -6.95 10.47
C GLY A 24 8.07 -7.09 10.21
N TYR A 25 8.47 -8.01 9.33
CA TYR A 25 9.86 -8.17 8.90
C TYR A 25 10.36 -6.92 8.16
N GLN A 26 9.61 -6.45 7.17
CA GLN A 26 9.94 -5.24 6.40
C GLN A 26 10.06 -4.01 7.31
N PHE A 27 9.12 -3.85 8.24
CA PHE A 27 9.16 -2.79 9.24
C PHE A 27 10.42 -2.88 10.12
N GLY A 28 10.73 -4.07 10.63
CA GLY A 28 11.92 -4.30 11.45
C GLY A 28 13.24 -4.02 10.71
N THR A 29 13.34 -4.42 9.44
CA THR A 29 14.50 -4.10 8.60
C THR A 29 14.59 -2.60 8.30
N GLY A 30 13.46 -1.95 8.03
CA GLY A 30 13.40 -0.51 7.78
C GLY A 30 13.81 0.31 9.01
N MET A 31 13.35 -0.08 10.20
CA MET A 31 13.78 0.54 11.45
C MET A 31 15.28 0.37 11.70
N LYS A 32 15.82 -0.83 11.46
CA LYS A 32 17.27 -1.08 11.62
C LYS A 32 18.09 -0.22 10.66
N ALA A 33 17.69 -0.15 9.39
CA ALA A 33 18.32 0.71 8.40
C ALA A 33 18.23 2.20 8.79
N GLY A 34 17.08 2.66 9.26
CA GLY A 34 16.92 4.04 9.75
C GLY A 34 17.82 4.35 10.95
N MET A 35 17.93 3.42 11.90
CA MET A 35 18.81 3.58 13.06
C MET A 35 20.30 3.55 12.71
N SER A 36 20.71 2.71 11.74
CA SER A 36 22.11 2.69 11.29
C SER A 36 22.46 3.98 10.54
N LEU A 37 21.59 4.46 9.66
CA LEU A 37 21.76 5.73 8.97
C LEU A 37 21.87 6.91 9.95
N ALA A 38 21.02 6.96 10.97
CA ALA A 38 21.10 8.01 11.99
C ALA A 38 22.41 7.97 12.78
N LYS A 39 22.94 6.77 13.08
CA LYS A 39 24.23 6.59 13.76
C LYS A 39 25.41 6.97 12.88
N GLU A 40 25.36 6.66 11.58
CA GLU A 40 26.40 7.03 10.61
C GLU A 40 26.42 8.53 10.34
N GLN A 41 25.25 9.17 10.17
CA GLN A 41 25.14 10.63 10.07
C GLN A 41 25.70 11.34 11.30
N HIS A 42 25.49 10.78 12.50
CA HIS A 42 26.06 11.34 13.73
C HIS A 42 27.60 11.22 13.80
N LYS A 43 28.21 10.27 13.06
CA LYS A 43 29.67 10.09 12.96
C LYS A 43 30.29 10.90 11.82
N GLU A 44 29.61 11.07 10.69
CA GLU A 44 30.12 11.71 9.46
C GLU A 44 29.77 13.21 9.32
N SER A 45 29.18 13.84 10.35
CA SER A 45 28.75 15.25 10.37
C SER A 45 29.87 16.32 10.19
N LYS A 46 31.04 15.96 9.67
CA LYS A 46 32.15 16.88 9.36
C LYS A 46 32.55 16.95 7.88
N ALA A 47 31.95 16.19 6.96
CA ALA A 47 32.45 16.12 5.57
C ALA A 47 31.43 16.38 4.44
N CYS A 48 30.14 16.63 4.74
CA CYS A 48 29.12 16.83 3.70
C CYS A 48 28.31 18.12 3.95
N ASP A 49 28.27 19.04 2.99
CA ASP A 49 27.61 20.36 3.11
C ASP A 49 26.10 20.28 3.39
N ARG A 50 25.45 19.13 3.19
CA ARG A 50 24.16 18.75 3.81
C ARG A 50 24.07 17.23 3.97
N PRO A 51 23.72 16.69 5.15
CA PRO A 51 23.46 15.26 5.29
C PRO A 51 22.30 14.85 4.38
N MET A 52 22.48 13.79 3.58
CA MET A 52 21.40 13.20 2.77
C MET A 52 20.32 12.66 3.71
N LEU A 53 19.15 13.30 3.74
CA LEU A 53 18.00 12.85 4.52
C LEU A 53 17.17 11.88 3.69
N ALA A 54 16.51 10.90 4.34
CA ALA A 54 15.62 9.96 3.66
C ALA A 54 14.46 10.67 2.91
N GLY A 55 14.07 11.87 3.37
CA GLY A 55 13.07 12.72 2.71
C GLY A 55 13.54 13.50 1.48
N ASP A 56 14.84 13.48 1.17
CA ASP A 56 15.41 14.12 -0.02
C ASP A 56 15.14 13.31 -1.30
N PHE A 57 14.77 12.04 -1.14
CA PHE A 57 14.53 11.14 -2.26
C PHE A 57 13.05 11.05 -2.61
N ARG A 58 12.77 11.18 -3.90
CA ARG A 58 11.47 10.90 -4.49
C ARG A 58 11.57 9.62 -5.29
N PHE A 59 10.67 8.69 -5.05
CA PHE A 59 10.56 7.49 -5.86
C PHE A 59 9.88 7.84 -7.18
N VAL A 60 10.50 7.42 -8.28
CA VAL A 60 10.03 7.65 -9.64
C VAL A 60 9.97 6.29 -10.33
N ASP A 61 8.79 5.95 -10.82
CA ASP A 61 8.62 4.81 -11.70
C ASP A 61 8.86 5.26 -13.14
N VAL A 62 9.67 4.50 -13.88
CA VAL A 62 10.05 4.82 -15.26
C VAL A 62 9.83 3.62 -16.17
N VAL A 63 9.50 3.92 -17.42
CA VAL A 63 9.34 2.94 -18.48
C VAL A 63 10.30 3.30 -19.61
N PRO A 64 11.13 2.37 -20.10
CA PRO A 64 12.01 2.65 -21.23
C PRO A 64 11.18 2.93 -22.49
N THR A 65 11.61 3.93 -23.25
CA THR A 65 11.02 4.24 -24.57
C THR A 65 11.53 3.23 -25.59
N ILE A 66 10.75 3.00 -26.65
CA ILE A 66 10.89 1.88 -27.60
C ILE A 66 12.33 1.73 -28.08
N ALA A 67 12.86 0.50 -27.89
CA ALA A 67 14.17 0.03 -28.30
C ALA A 67 15.35 0.83 -27.73
N MET A 68 15.69 0.57 -26.47
CA MET A 68 17.03 0.81 -25.93
C MET A 68 18.06 0.07 -26.78
N ILE A 69 18.57 0.69 -27.84
CA ILE A 69 19.66 0.15 -28.69
C ILE A 69 20.91 -0.08 -27.85
N LYS A 70 21.04 0.65 -26.71
CA LYS A 70 22.10 0.48 -25.72
C LYS A 70 21.52 0.58 -24.30
N PRO A 71 21.34 -0.54 -23.57
CA PRO A 71 20.89 -0.50 -22.18
C PRO A 71 21.94 0.12 -21.27
N ASP A 72 21.50 0.66 -20.14
CA ASP A 72 22.40 1.10 -19.07
C ASP A 72 23.17 -0.10 -18.50
N THR A 73 24.34 0.12 -17.91
CA THR A 73 25.15 -0.98 -17.34
C THR A 73 25.50 -0.72 -15.90
N ILE A 74 25.30 -1.71 -15.03
CA ILE A 74 25.80 -1.72 -13.65
C ILE A 74 26.95 -2.71 -13.51
N ILE A 75 27.81 -2.50 -12.52
CA ILE A 75 28.88 -3.43 -12.16
C ILE A 75 28.32 -4.43 -11.16
N ASN A 76 28.40 -5.72 -11.46
CA ASN A 76 28.06 -6.78 -10.52
C ASN A 76 29.18 -6.89 -9.46
N ALA A 77 28.86 -6.62 -8.20
CA ALA A 77 29.82 -6.66 -7.10
C ALA A 77 30.41 -8.06 -6.82
N GLN A 78 29.79 -9.14 -7.32
CA GLN A 78 30.27 -10.50 -7.10
C GLN A 78 31.40 -10.89 -8.06
N ASN A 79 31.35 -10.44 -9.31
CA ASN A 79 32.28 -10.85 -10.36
C ASN A 79 32.91 -9.68 -11.15
N ASN A 80 32.59 -8.43 -10.78
CA ASN A 80 33.03 -7.19 -11.44
C ASN A 80 32.66 -7.07 -12.94
N GLU A 81 31.72 -7.87 -13.43
CA GLU A 81 31.25 -7.79 -14.81
C GLU A 81 30.19 -6.70 -15.00
N LYS A 82 30.13 -6.13 -16.21
CA LYS A 82 29.12 -5.15 -16.59
C LYS A 82 27.85 -5.87 -17.04
N VAL A 83 26.74 -5.63 -16.35
CA VAL A 83 25.45 -6.23 -16.65
C VAL A 83 24.51 -5.16 -17.22
N PRO A 84 23.89 -5.39 -18.39
CA PRO A 84 22.90 -4.48 -18.94
C PRO A 84 21.63 -4.48 -18.07
N VAL A 85 21.09 -3.31 -17.76
CA VAL A 85 19.90 -3.13 -16.92
C VAL A 85 18.92 -2.14 -17.52
N MET A 86 17.68 -2.25 -17.07
CA MET A 86 16.62 -1.29 -17.33
C MET A 86 16.01 -0.91 -15.99
N TYR A 87 15.91 0.39 -15.73
CA TYR A 87 15.29 0.88 -14.51
C TYR A 87 13.77 0.85 -14.64
N THR A 88 13.09 0.34 -13.63
CA THR A 88 11.62 0.40 -13.50
C THR A 88 11.21 1.34 -12.37
N GLN A 89 12.06 1.47 -11.35
CA GLN A 89 11.88 2.35 -10.20
C GLN A 89 13.23 2.88 -9.72
N MET A 90 13.28 4.15 -9.33
CA MET A 90 14.48 4.79 -8.82
C MET A 90 14.15 5.82 -7.74
N ALA A 91 15.07 6.00 -6.80
CA ALA A 91 15.03 7.07 -5.81
C ALA A 91 15.88 8.24 -6.31
N VAL A 92 15.23 9.34 -6.66
CA VAL A 92 15.87 10.52 -7.27
C VAL A 92 15.84 11.69 -6.30
N ARG A 93 16.97 12.38 -6.19
CA ARG A 93 17.06 13.67 -5.50
C ARG A 93 16.81 14.80 -6.48
N THR A 94 15.63 15.40 -6.43
CA THR A 94 15.28 16.55 -7.29
C THR A 94 15.62 17.86 -6.59
N GLY A 95 16.73 18.50 -6.98
CA GLY A 95 17.13 19.83 -6.52
C GLY A 95 18.00 19.87 -5.26
N LYS A 96 18.44 21.09 -4.90
CA LYS A 96 19.24 21.37 -3.67
C LYS A 96 18.37 21.55 -2.43
N GLU A 97 17.07 21.80 -2.58
CA GLU A 97 16.14 22.11 -1.49
C GLU A 97 15.06 21.04 -1.33
N VAL A 98 14.73 20.75 -0.06
CA VAL A 98 13.69 19.78 0.30
C VAL A 98 12.33 20.40 0.04
N ASN A 99 11.49 19.72 -0.73
CA ASN A 99 10.10 20.15 -0.89
C ASN A 99 9.30 19.74 0.36
N TYR A 100 9.30 20.62 1.36
CA TYR A 100 8.63 20.40 2.63
C TYR A 100 7.12 20.21 2.50
N SER A 101 6.46 20.87 1.54
CA SER A 101 5.01 20.72 1.35
C SER A 101 4.65 19.30 0.90
N TYR A 102 5.40 18.74 -0.06
CA TYR A 102 5.26 17.34 -0.45
C TYR A 102 5.48 16.40 0.74
N LEU A 103 6.56 16.60 1.51
CA LEU A 103 6.91 15.74 2.64
C LEU A 103 5.82 15.73 3.71
N ILE A 104 5.25 16.90 4.03
CA ILE A 104 4.14 17.02 4.99
C ILE A 104 2.91 16.30 4.45
N ILE A 105 2.51 16.57 3.20
CA ILE A 105 1.33 15.93 2.58
C ILE A 105 1.50 14.40 2.54
N SER A 106 2.66 13.90 2.10
CA SER A 106 2.92 12.47 2.00
C SER A 106 2.93 11.80 3.36
N SER A 107 3.53 12.45 4.38
CA SER A 107 3.59 11.92 5.75
C SER A 107 2.22 11.88 6.39
N SER A 108 1.43 12.94 6.26
CA SER A 108 0.06 13.00 6.79
C SER A 108 -0.85 11.97 6.12
N CYS A 109 -0.77 11.83 4.79
CA CYS A 109 -1.53 10.82 4.06
C CYS A 109 -1.13 9.40 4.47
N SER A 110 0.17 9.13 4.62
CA SER A 110 0.67 7.83 5.07
C SER A 110 0.16 7.46 6.47
N LEU A 111 0.19 8.41 7.41
CA LEU A 111 -0.30 8.20 8.76
C LEU A 111 -1.81 7.92 8.77
N MET A 112 -2.60 8.69 8.02
CA MET A 112 -4.04 8.46 7.88
C MET A 112 -4.33 7.09 7.25
N ASN A 113 -3.57 6.73 6.20
CA ASN A 113 -3.72 5.45 5.52
C ASN A 113 -3.46 4.27 6.47
N ALA A 114 -2.44 4.37 7.34
CA ALA A 114 -2.16 3.37 8.35
C ALA A 114 -3.33 3.20 9.34
N LEU A 115 -3.92 4.31 9.82
CA LEU A 115 -5.07 4.27 10.73
C LEU A 115 -6.31 3.62 10.08
N LEU A 116 -6.57 3.93 8.81
CA LEU A 116 -7.66 3.34 8.04
C LEU A 116 -7.45 1.84 7.84
N THR A 117 -6.23 1.43 7.51
CA THR A 117 -5.87 0.02 7.32
C THR A 117 -6.02 -0.79 8.61
N ILE A 118 -5.57 -0.25 9.75
CA ILE A 118 -5.73 -0.87 11.07
C ILE A 118 -7.22 -1.01 11.40
N SER A 119 -8.01 0.04 11.16
CA SER A 119 -9.46 0.02 11.39
C SER A 119 -10.17 -1.01 10.51
N ALA A 120 -9.80 -1.11 9.23
CA ALA A 120 -10.32 -2.11 8.31
C ALA A 120 -9.98 -3.54 8.79
N LEU A 121 -8.75 -3.78 9.23
CA LEU A 121 -8.32 -5.06 9.79
C LEU A 121 -9.16 -5.47 11.02
N ILE A 122 -9.39 -4.54 11.95
CA ILE A 122 -10.22 -4.80 13.14
C ILE A 122 -11.65 -5.20 12.74
N ILE A 123 -12.27 -4.45 11.83
CA ILE A 123 -13.63 -4.76 11.36
C ILE A 123 -13.67 -6.12 10.64
N PHE A 124 -12.67 -6.42 9.83
CA PHE A 124 -12.55 -7.69 9.13
C PHE A 124 -12.46 -8.88 10.10
N VAL A 125 -11.62 -8.79 11.14
CA VAL A 125 -11.53 -9.81 12.18
C VAL A 125 -12.85 -9.96 12.93
N MET A 126 -13.52 -8.85 13.28
CA MET A 126 -14.85 -8.90 13.92
C MET A 126 -15.91 -9.59 13.04
N LEU A 127 -15.83 -9.40 11.73
CA LEU A 127 -16.72 -10.03 10.76
C LEU A 127 -16.47 -11.54 10.69
N ILE A 128 -15.21 -11.97 10.60
CA ILE A 128 -14.82 -13.41 10.63
C ILE A 128 -15.31 -14.08 11.91
N LEU A 129 -15.11 -13.45 13.07
CA LEU A 129 -15.55 -13.98 14.36
C LEU A 129 -17.07 -14.15 14.41
N SER A 130 -17.83 -13.21 13.83
CA SER A 130 -19.30 -13.32 13.74
C SER A 130 -19.74 -14.47 12.84
N ILE A 131 -19.07 -14.67 11.70
CA ILE A 131 -19.33 -15.78 10.79
C ILE A 131 -19.04 -17.13 11.47
N ASN A 132 -17.93 -17.22 12.21
CA ASN A 132 -17.56 -18.44 12.93
C ASN A 132 -18.58 -18.80 14.02
N LYS A 133 -19.16 -17.79 14.69
CA LYS A 133 -20.29 -17.96 15.62
C LYS A 133 -21.61 -18.35 14.94
N SER A 134 -21.61 -18.63 13.63
CA SER A 134 -22.80 -18.97 12.81
C SER A 134 -23.85 -17.85 12.74
N GLN A 135 -23.51 -16.63 13.15
CA GLN A 135 -24.34 -15.43 13.03
C GLN A 135 -24.01 -14.72 11.72
N ILE A 136 -24.32 -15.36 10.59
CA ILE A 136 -23.91 -14.88 9.26
C ILE A 136 -24.85 -13.77 8.78
N PHE A 137 -26.16 -14.04 8.78
CA PHE A 137 -27.21 -13.15 8.31
C PHE A 137 -27.71 -12.29 9.47
N GLU A 138 -26.96 -11.22 9.75
CA GLU A 138 -27.30 -10.20 10.73
C GLU A 138 -27.08 -8.82 10.12
N TRP A 139 -27.99 -7.87 10.33
CA TRP A 139 -27.84 -6.49 9.87
C TRP A 139 -26.55 -5.83 10.39
N LYS A 140 -26.08 -6.27 11.56
CA LYS A 140 -24.80 -5.84 12.13
C LYS A 140 -23.62 -6.20 11.22
N ASN A 141 -23.64 -7.37 10.58
CA ASN A 141 -22.56 -7.79 9.68
C ASN A 141 -22.65 -7.12 8.32
N VAL A 142 -23.85 -6.83 7.82
CA VAL A 142 -24.04 -5.96 6.65
C VAL A 142 -23.42 -4.59 6.89
N ARG A 143 -23.69 -3.97 8.05
CA ARG A 143 -23.12 -2.67 8.41
C ARG A 143 -21.60 -2.73 8.53
N ARG A 144 -21.05 -3.77 9.17
CA ARG A 144 -19.59 -3.99 9.25
C ARG A 144 -18.96 -4.09 7.86
N LEU A 145 -19.61 -4.80 6.94
CA LEU A 145 -19.12 -4.98 5.58
C LEU A 145 -19.17 -3.68 4.76
N ARG A 146 -20.21 -2.85 4.95
CA ARG A 146 -20.27 -1.49 4.39
C ARG A 146 -19.13 -0.61 4.92
N TRP A 147 -18.91 -0.61 6.24
CA TRP A 147 -17.80 0.13 6.84
C TRP A 147 -16.44 -0.36 6.33
N LEU A 148 -16.24 -1.67 6.24
CA LEU A 148 -15.02 -2.26 5.70
C LEU A 148 -14.77 -1.77 4.26
N GLY A 149 -15.79 -1.84 3.40
CA GLY A 149 -15.70 -1.37 2.02
C GLY A 149 -15.34 0.11 1.93
N SER A 150 -16.04 0.96 2.70
CA SER A 150 -15.75 2.40 2.74
C SER A 150 -14.35 2.73 3.24
N LEU A 151 -13.86 2.03 4.27
CA LEU A 151 -12.50 2.26 4.78
C LEU A 151 -11.43 1.90 3.75
N LEU A 152 -11.60 0.81 3.00
CA LEU A 152 -10.67 0.40 1.94
C LEU A 152 -10.67 1.39 0.75
N ILE A 153 -11.83 1.93 0.38
CA ILE A 153 -11.92 2.97 -0.65
C ILE A 153 -11.23 4.26 -0.18
N MET A 154 -11.45 4.66 1.08
CA MET A 154 -10.77 5.82 1.65
C MET A 154 -9.26 5.62 1.75
N SER A 155 -8.79 4.41 2.12
CA SER A 155 -7.38 4.01 2.11
C SER A 155 -6.76 4.26 0.74
N PHE A 156 -7.41 3.76 -0.32
CA PHE A 156 -6.97 3.99 -1.69
C PHE A 156 -6.86 5.47 -2.06
N VAL A 157 -7.79 6.33 -1.61
CA VAL A 157 -7.73 7.78 -1.87
C VAL A 157 -6.51 8.42 -1.17
N PHE A 158 -6.25 8.07 0.09
CA PHE A 158 -5.07 8.58 0.81
C PHE A 158 -3.74 8.04 0.25
N TYR A 159 -3.76 6.84 -0.34
CA TYR A 159 -2.63 6.33 -1.11
C TYR A 159 -2.43 7.10 -2.44
N LEU A 160 -3.52 7.47 -3.11
CA LEU A 160 -3.50 8.13 -4.42
C LEU A 160 -2.95 9.55 -4.37
N ILE A 161 -3.31 10.33 -3.34
CA ILE A 161 -2.96 11.77 -3.25
C ILE A 161 -1.43 12.00 -3.34
N PRO A 162 -0.58 11.34 -2.52
CA PRO A 162 0.86 11.51 -2.62
C PRO A 162 1.43 11.11 -3.98
N GLN A 163 0.89 10.05 -4.60
CA GLN A 163 1.35 9.58 -5.91
C GLN A 163 1.09 10.61 -7.00
N VAL A 164 -0.11 11.19 -7.00
CA VAL A 164 -0.47 12.26 -7.95
C VAL A 164 0.43 13.48 -7.71
N VAL A 165 0.52 13.98 -6.48
CA VAL A 165 1.36 15.15 -6.17
C VAL A 165 2.83 14.91 -6.55
N ASN A 166 3.35 13.71 -6.31
CA ASN A 166 4.70 13.33 -6.69
C ASN A 166 4.89 13.33 -8.20
N TYR A 167 3.96 12.74 -8.96
CA TYR A 167 4.04 12.69 -10.43
C TYR A 167 4.08 14.08 -11.06
N TRP A 168 3.16 14.97 -10.67
CA TRP A 168 3.13 16.34 -11.18
C TRP A 168 4.41 17.10 -10.80
N GLY A 169 4.86 16.99 -9.54
CA GLY A 169 6.07 17.66 -9.08
C GLY A 169 7.37 17.12 -9.70
N LEU A 170 7.40 15.85 -10.12
CA LEU A 170 8.56 15.25 -10.78
C LEU A 170 8.62 15.60 -12.27
N LYS A 171 7.47 15.62 -12.96
CA LYS A 171 7.37 15.93 -14.39
C LYS A 171 7.94 17.31 -14.74
N GLU A 172 7.91 18.25 -13.81
CA GLU A 172 8.44 19.61 -14.00
C GLU A 172 9.96 19.71 -13.84
N VAL A 173 10.58 18.82 -13.05
CA VAL A 173 11.97 18.98 -12.57
C VAL A 173 12.89 17.87 -13.05
N PHE A 174 12.32 16.75 -13.51
CA PHE A 174 13.08 15.54 -13.80
C PHE A 174 12.70 14.93 -15.14
N ALA A 175 13.71 14.60 -15.93
CA ALA A 175 13.60 13.87 -17.18
C ALA A 175 14.80 12.94 -17.32
N LEU A 176 14.55 11.69 -17.76
CA LEU A 176 15.63 10.78 -18.15
C LEU A 176 15.65 10.63 -19.66
N GLU A 177 16.84 10.61 -20.24
CA GLU A 177 17.02 10.25 -21.63
C GLU A 177 16.58 8.80 -21.84
N HIS A 178 15.81 8.52 -22.90
CA HIS A 178 15.29 7.19 -23.23
C HIS A 178 14.29 6.56 -22.24
N TYR A 179 13.84 7.28 -21.20
CA TYR A 179 12.76 6.81 -20.31
C TYR A 179 11.62 7.82 -20.22
N ILE A 180 10.40 7.30 -20.10
CA ILE A 180 9.22 8.08 -19.73
C ILE A 180 8.90 7.85 -18.26
N ILE A 181 8.51 8.90 -17.54
CA ILE A 181 7.99 8.77 -16.18
C ILE A 181 6.62 8.09 -16.28
N ALA A 182 6.46 6.96 -15.60
CA ALA A 182 5.20 6.24 -15.54
C ALA A 182 4.15 7.14 -14.86
N PRO A 183 2.99 7.40 -15.50
CA PRO A 183 2.02 8.37 -15.00
C PRO A 183 1.53 8.09 -13.58
N LEU A 184 1.34 6.81 -13.24
CA LEU A 184 0.81 6.39 -11.95
C LEU A 184 0.90 4.86 -11.86
N ALA A 185 1.82 4.32 -11.04
CA ALA A 185 1.83 2.90 -10.71
C ALA A 185 0.73 2.63 -9.67
N LEU A 186 -0.52 2.59 -10.11
CA LEU A 186 -1.67 2.43 -9.22
C LEU A 186 -1.81 1.00 -8.70
N GLN A 187 -1.64 0.85 -7.39
CA GLN A 187 -2.08 -0.36 -6.71
C GLN A 187 -3.60 -0.28 -6.44
N THR A 188 -4.40 -0.90 -7.30
CA THR A 188 -5.89 -0.84 -7.25
C THR A 188 -6.53 -1.91 -6.36
N THR A 189 -5.73 -2.69 -5.63
CA THR A 189 -6.22 -3.81 -4.82
C THR A 189 -7.20 -3.37 -3.74
N ASP A 190 -6.89 -2.29 -3.02
CA ASP A 190 -7.76 -1.75 -1.96
C ASP A 190 -9.09 -1.26 -2.53
N LEU A 191 -9.07 -0.61 -3.69
CA LEU A 191 -10.28 -0.17 -4.39
C LEU A 191 -11.14 -1.36 -4.82
N LEU A 192 -10.53 -2.38 -5.42
CA LEU A 192 -11.23 -3.59 -5.86
C LEU A 192 -11.86 -4.32 -4.68
N LEU A 193 -11.10 -4.53 -3.60
CA LEU A 193 -11.59 -5.18 -2.39
C LEU A 193 -12.68 -4.35 -1.70
N GLY A 194 -12.53 -3.03 -1.66
CA GLY A 194 -13.50 -2.10 -1.11
C GLY A 194 -14.84 -2.17 -1.84
N LEU A 195 -14.82 -2.08 -3.16
CA LEU A 195 -16.01 -2.24 -4.01
C LEU A 195 -16.61 -3.64 -3.87
N GLY A 196 -15.78 -4.68 -3.85
CA GLY A 196 -16.23 -6.06 -3.62
C GLY A 196 -16.96 -6.22 -2.28
N CYS A 197 -16.45 -5.61 -1.20
CA CYS A 197 -17.13 -5.61 0.09
C CYS A 197 -18.50 -4.92 0.02
N LEU A 198 -18.61 -3.77 -0.65
CA LEU A 198 -19.89 -3.07 -0.80
C LEU A 198 -20.92 -3.90 -1.58
N ILE A 199 -20.51 -4.56 -2.67
CA ILE A 199 -21.39 -5.45 -3.45
C ILE A 199 -21.90 -6.61 -2.59
N VAL A 200 -21.01 -7.26 -1.83
CA VAL A 200 -21.39 -8.36 -0.95
C VAL A 200 -22.31 -7.85 0.19
N ALA A 201 -22.09 -6.64 0.70
CA ALA A 201 -22.96 -6.03 1.70
C ALA A 201 -24.37 -5.81 1.19
N GLU A 202 -24.53 -5.27 -0.02
CA GLU A 202 -25.87 -5.09 -0.61
C GLU A 202 -26.54 -6.43 -0.92
N THR A 203 -25.79 -7.41 -1.41
CA THR A 203 -26.31 -8.77 -1.64
C THR A 203 -26.83 -9.38 -0.33
N PHE A 204 -26.11 -9.19 0.78
CA PHE A 204 -26.53 -9.67 2.10
C PHE A 204 -27.74 -8.91 2.64
N ALA A 205 -27.81 -7.60 2.40
CA ALA A 205 -28.96 -6.78 2.80
C ALA A 205 -30.26 -7.23 2.11
N ILE A 206 -30.18 -7.51 0.80
CA ILE A 206 -31.32 -8.03 0.02
C ILE A 206 -31.72 -9.41 0.55
N GLY A 207 -30.75 -10.31 0.76
CA GLY A 207 -31.04 -11.66 1.28
C GLY A 207 -31.67 -11.64 2.68
N LEU A 208 -31.25 -10.73 3.55
CA LEU A 208 -31.87 -10.52 4.86
C LEU A 208 -33.30 -10.02 4.76
N LYS A 209 -33.54 -9.02 3.89
CA LYS A 209 -34.88 -8.47 3.68
C LYS A 209 -35.85 -9.53 3.14
N MET A 210 -35.41 -10.34 2.18
CA MET A 210 -36.21 -11.46 1.64
C MET A 210 -36.55 -12.49 2.71
N LYS A 211 -35.60 -12.78 3.63
CA LYS A 211 -35.82 -13.70 4.74
C LYS A 211 -36.86 -13.15 5.73
N GLU A 212 -36.77 -11.87 6.08
CA GLU A 212 -37.73 -11.20 6.96
C GLU A 212 -39.14 -11.16 6.34
N GLU A 213 -39.24 -10.88 5.04
CA GLU A 213 -40.52 -10.90 4.31
C GLU A 213 -41.14 -12.30 4.31
N GLN A 214 -40.34 -13.37 4.13
CA GLN A 214 -40.84 -14.75 4.21
C GLN A 214 -41.32 -15.14 5.61
N GLU A 215 -40.62 -14.72 6.66
CA GLU A 215 -41.01 -14.97 8.06
C GLU A 215 -42.29 -14.24 8.46
N LEU A 216 -42.63 -13.11 7.81
CA LEU A 216 -43.85 -12.32 8.10
C LEU A 216 -45.12 -12.86 7.41
N THR A 217 -44.98 -13.65 6.35
CA THR A 217 -46.11 -14.25 5.61
C THR A 217 -46.61 -15.59 6.15
N ILE A 218 -45.90 -16.20 7.10
CA ILE A 218 -46.25 -17.47 7.74
C ILE A 218 -46.89 -17.20 9.10
#